data_AF-A0A5E4FPU7-F1
#
_entry.id   AF-A0A5E4FPU7-F1
#
_cell.length_a   1.000
_cell.length_b   1.000
_cell.length_c   1.000
_cell.angle_alpha   90.00
_cell.angle_beta   90.00
_cell.angle_gamma   90.00
#
_symmetry.space_group_name_H-M   'P 1'
#
loop_
_entity.id
_entity.type
_entity.pdbx_description
1 polymer ?
#
loop_
_entity_poly.entity_id
_entity_poly.type
_entity_poly.pdbx_seq_one_letter_code
_entity_poly.pdbx_strand_id
1 'polypeptide(L)'
;MQPRQWISVTTICAALIQACLTANSLPEADKNTSLPRQPQANFQQYAGYTTVDEKQQRSLFYYFVEAEIDPASKPLVLWFNGGPGCSSVGIGAFGEHGPFKPSGDILLKNDFSWNREANMLYLESPAGVGFSYSANKSFYDFVNDEITARDNLMFLQRWFDKFPDYKNRDFFYHRRELWR
;
A
#
# COMPACT_ATOMS: atom_id res chain seq x y z
N MET A 1 -12.41 -26.35 -49.84
CA MET A 1 -11.88 -26.89 -48.57
C MET A 1 -10.41 -26.51 -48.54
N GLN A 2 -9.83 -25.68 -47.67
CA GLN A 2 -9.97 -25.38 -46.24
C GLN A 2 -9.69 -23.88 -45.98
N PRO A 3 -10.51 -23.14 -45.20
CA PRO A 3 -10.09 -21.84 -44.67
C PRO A 3 -10.21 -21.69 -43.13
N ARG A 4 -10.59 -22.74 -42.40
CA ARG A 4 -10.97 -22.61 -40.97
C ARG A 4 -9.82 -22.62 -39.97
N GLN A 5 -8.71 -23.31 -40.24
CA GLN A 5 -7.65 -23.50 -39.23
C GLN A 5 -6.83 -22.23 -38.97
N TRP A 6 -6.58 -21.41 -39.99
CA TRP A 6 -5.74 -20.22 -39.87
C TRP A 6 -6.43 -19.11 -39.07
N ILE A 7 -7.75 -18.93 -39.28
CA ILE A 7 -8.56 -17.93 -38.55
C ILE A 7 -8.59 -18.26 -37.05
N SER A 8 -8.69 -19.53 -36.67
CA SER A 8 -8.69 -19.93 -35.25
C SER A 8 -7.36 -19.63 -34.56
N VAL A 9 -6.22 -19.82 -35.25
CA VAL A 9 -4.89 -19.57 -34.67
C VAL A 9 -4.66 -18.07 -34.46
N THR A 10 -5.03 -17.21 -35.42
CA THR A 10 -4.88 -15.75 -35.26
C THR A 10 -5.76 -15.19 -34.14
N THR A 11 -7.00 -15.67 -34.01
CA THR A 11 -7.90 -15.21 -32.94
C THR A 11 -7.40 -15.64 -31.55
N ILE A 12 -6.86 -16.85 -31.42
CA ILE A 12 -6.27 -17.33 -30.16
C ILE A 12 -5.01 -16.51 -29.81
N CYS A 13 -4.13 -16.25 -30.78
CA CYS A 13 -2.96 -15.41 -30.56
C CYS A 13 -3.34 -13.97 -30.18
N ALA A 14 -4.33 -13.37 -30.85
CA ALA A 14 -4.80 -12.02 -30.52
C ALA A 14 -5.42 -11.95 -29.11
N ALA A 15 -6.19 -12.98 -28.71
CA ALA A 15 -6.76 -13.06 -27.36
C ALA A 15 -5.68 -13.25 -26.28
N LEU A 16 -4.63 -14.02 -26.55
CA LEU A 16 -3.49 -14.20 -25.64
C LEU A 16 -2.65 -12.93 -25.52
N ILE A 17 -2.42 -12.20 -26.62
CA ILE A 17 -1.73 -10.90 -26.60
C ILE A 17 -2.55 -9.87 -25.81
N GLN A 18 -3.87 -9.84 -25.99
CA GLN A 18 -4.76 -8.96 -25.23
C GLN A 18 -4.79 -9.30 -23.73
N ALA A 19 -4.78 -10.59 -23.37
CA ALA A 19 -4.71 -11.03 -21.98
C ALA A 19 -3.37 -10.68 -21.31
N CYS A 20 -2.26 -10.73 -22.07
CA CYS A 20 -0.95 -10.27 -21.59
C CYS A 20 -0.89 -8.74 -21.41
N LEU A 21 -1.62 -7.96 -22.22
CA LEU A 21 -1.68 -6.50 -22.10
C LEU A 21 -2.54 -6.03 -20.92
N THR A 22 -3.42 -6.88 -20.38
CA THR A 22 -4.24 -6.57 -19.20
C THR A 22 -3.61 -6.99 -17.88
N ALA A 23 -2.41 -7.57 -17.89
CA ALA A 23 -1.63 -7.76 -16.67
C ALA A 23 -1.15 -6.37 -16.21
N ASN A 24 -1.97 -5.71 -15.39
CA ASN A 24 -1.60 -4.46 -14.75
C ASN A 24 -0.43 -4.76 -13.81
N SER A 25 0.79 -4.46 -14.24
CA SER A 25 1.95 -4.54 -13.37
C SER A 25 1.76 -3.61 -12.19
N LEU A 26 2.13 -4.06 -10.99
CA LEU A 26 2.23 -3.22 -9.81
C LEU A 26 3.06 -1.95 -10.12
N PRO A 27 2.86 -0.85 -9.38
CA PRO A 27 3.53 0.41 -9.67
C PRO A 27 5.02 0.27 -9.40
N GLU A 28 5.80 0.01 -10.45
CA GLU A 28 7.25 -0.17 -10.33
C GLU A 28 7.93 1.10 -9.80
N ALA A 29 7.32 2.28 -10.00
CA ALA A 29 7.79 3.55 -9.48
C ALA A 29 7.79 3.64 -7.95
N ASP A 30 6.84 2.98 -7.28
CA ASP A 30 6.74 2.98 -5.80
C ASP A 30 7.48 1.78 -5.19
N LYS A 31 8.01 0.87 -6.01
CA LYS A 31 8.66 -0.35 -5.55
C LYS A 31 10.00 -0.03 -4.90
N ASN A 32 10.18 -0.54 -3.69
CA ASN A 32 11.42 -0.41 -2.96
C ASN A 32 12.22 -1.72 -3.06
N THR A 33 13.32 -1.70 -3.82
CA THR A 33 14.20 -2.84 -4.00
C THR A 33 14.89 -3.25 -2.70
N SER A 34 15.31 -2.26 -1.90
CA SER A 34 15.90 -2.48 -0.59
C SER A 34 15.95 -1.20 0.23
N LEU A 35 15.50 -1.28 1.49
CA LEU A 35 15.80 -0.26 2.49
C LEU A 35 17.30 -0.25 2.84
N PRO A 36 17.85 0.91 3.24
CA PRO A 36 19.22 0.98 3.74
C PRO A 36 19.45 0.02 4.90
N ARG A 37 20.52 -0.79 4.82
CA ARG A 37 20.93 -1.74 5.87
C ARG A 37 19.80 -2.70 6.30
N GLN A 38 18.92 -3.08 5.37
CA GLN A 38 17.95 -4.14 5.61
C GLN A 38 18.59 -5.53 5.48
N PRO A 39 18.10 -6.53 6.24
CA PRO A 39 18.42 -7.92 5.98
C PRO A 39 17.70 -8.38 4.71
N GLN A 40 18.07 -9.55 4.18
CA GLN A 40 17.41 -10.12 3.01
C GLN A 40 15.90 -10.28 3.26
N ALA A 41 15.10 -9.76 2.34
CA ALA A 41 13.64 -9.83 2.35
C ALA A 41 13.16 -10.66 1.16
N ASN A 42 12.27 -11.62 1.40
CA ASN A 42 11.70 -12.47 0.35
C ASN A 42 10.26 -12.06 -0.01
N PHE A 43 9.91 -10.79 0.17
CA PHE A 43 8.61 -10.21 -0.15
C PHE A 43 8.80 -8.86 -0.85
N GLN A 44 7.79 -8.42 -1.60
CA GLN A 44 7.82 -7.10 -2.22
C GLN A 44 7.41 -6.03 -1.21
N GLN A 45 8.00 -4.85 -1.35
CA GLN A 45 7.66 -3.69 -0.54
C GLN A 45 7.60 -2.45 -1.42
N TYR A 46 6.68 -1.56 -1.10
CA TYR A 46 6.37 -0.35 -1.85
C TYR A 46 6.22 0.81 -0.88
N ALA A 47 6.68 1.98 -1.29
CA ALA A 47 6.49 3.21 -0.54
C ALA A 47 6.23 4.34 -1.53
N GLY A 48 5.21 5.14 -1.28
CA GLY A 48 4.85 6.20 -2.20
C GLY A 48 3.74 7.08 -1.68
N TYR A 49 3.27 7.94 -2.56
CA TYR A 49 2.21 8.90 -2.26
C TYR A 49 0.97 8.62 -3.10
N THR A 50 -0.17 8.95 -2.51
CA THR A 50 -1.44 9.07 -3.21
C THR A 50 -2.01 10.44 -2.90
N THR A 51 -2.13 11.28 -3.93
CA THR A 51 -2.84 12.56 -3.82
C THR A 51 -4.30 12.26 -3.50
N VAL A 52 -4.87 12.92 -2.48
CA VAL A 52 -6.27 12.75 -2.05
C VAL A 52 -7.11 14.00 -2.35
N ASP A 53 -6.48 15.16 -2.52
CA ASP A 53 -7.10 16.40 -2.95
C ASP A 53 -6.16 17.19 -3.85
N GLU A 54 -6.49 17.24 -5.14
CA GLU A 54 -5.71 17.97 -6.15
C GLU A 54 -5.73 19.48 -5.93
N LYS A 55 -6.85 20.04 -5.44
CA LYS A 55 -7.00 21.50 -5.28
C LYS A 55 -6.15 22.01 -4.12
N GLN A 56 -6.11 21.24 -3.05
CA GLN A 56 -5.36 21.56 -1.85
C GLN A 56 -3.95 20.95 -1.86
N GLN A 57 -3.62 20.17 -2.90
CA GLN A 57 -2.35 19.46 -3.07
C GLN A 57 -2.02 18.63 -1.82
N ARG A 58 -3.00 17.84 -1.36
CA ARG A 58 -2.85 16.91 -0.24
C ARG A 58 -2.50 15.53 -0.73
N SER A 59 -1.44 14.96 -0.16
CA SER A 59 -0.93 13.64 -0.49
C SER A 59 -0.65 12.85 0.77
N LEU A 60 -1.17 11.62 0.80
CA LEU A 60 -0.90 10.70 1.90
C LEU A 60 0.19 9.70 1.48
N PHE A 61 1.18 9.55 2.35
CA PHE A 61 2.26 8.58 2.23
C PHE A 61 1.80 7.21 2.76
N TYR A 62 2.22 6.16 2.06
CA TYR A 62 1.98 4.79 2.49
C TYR A 62 3.27 3.97 2.42
N TYR A 63 3.37 2.98 3.28
CA TYR A 63 4.31 1.88 3.18
C TYR A 63 3.52 0.57 3.08
N PHE A 64 3.72 -0.17 2.00
CA PHE A 64 3.02 -1.42 1.72
C PHE A 64 4.03 -2.56 1.67
N VAL A 65 3.76 -3.66 2.36
CA VAL A 65 4.56 -4.87 2.30
C VAL A 65 3.67 -6.06 2.01
N GLU A 66 4.06 -6.84 1.01
CA GLU A 66 3.37 -8.08 0.70
C GLU A 66 3.57 -9.13 1.79
N ALA A 67 2.67 -10.11 1.80
CA ALA A 67 2.85 -11.26 2.66
C ALA A 67 4.13 -12.04 2.31
N GLU A 68 4.84 -12.58 3.30
CA GLU A 68 6.09 -13.32 3.07
C GLU A 68 5.90 -14.59 2.23
N ILE A 69 4.71 -15.20 2.34
CA ILE A 69 4.38 -16.47 1.67
C ILE A 69 3.04 -16.30 0.97
N ASP A 70 3.04 -16.58 -0.33
CA ASP A 70 1.85 -16.59 -1.19
C ASP A 70 0.96 -15.34 -1.01
N PRO A 71 1.49 -14.13 -1.29
CA PRO A 71 0.76 -12.87 -1.09
C PRO A 71 -0.55 -12.82 -1.88
N ALA A 72 -0.64 -13.58 -2.97
CA ALA A 72 -1.82 -13.72 -3.80
C ALA A 72 -2.93 -14.59 -3.18
N SER A 73 -2.75 -15.23 -2.02
CA SER A 73 -3.86 -15.88 -1.28
C SER A 73 -4.19 -15.20 0.04
N LYS A 74 -3.37 -14.22 0.47
CA LYS A 74 -3.50 -13.56 1.76
C LYS A 74 -4.39 -12.30 1.70
N PRO A 75 -5.05 -11.93 2.80
CA PRO A 75 -5.87 -10.72 2.86
C PRO A 75 -5.02 -9.45 2.76
N LEU A 76 -5.67 -8.32 2.47
CA LEU A 76 -5.11 -6.98 2.61
C LEU A 76 -5.56 -6.38 3.95
N VAL A 77 -4.60 -5.94 4.75
CA VAL A 77 -4.85 -5.28 6.03
C VAL A 77 -4.35 -3.84 5.94
N LEU A 78 -5.28 -2.88 6.05
CA LEU A 78 -4.96 -1.48 6.23
C LEU A 78 -4.79 -1.18 7.72
N TRP A 79 -3.63 -0.66 8.08
CA TRP A 79 -3.26 -0.34 9.46
C TRP A 79 -3.15 1.17 9.70
N PHE A 80 -3.81 1.63 10.77
CA PHE A 80 -3.69 2.97 11.32
C PHE A 80 -3.17 2.94 12.75
N ASN A 81 -2.16 3.75 13.05
CA ASN A 81 -1.92 4.18 14.41
C ASN A 81 -2.88 5.34 14.77
N GLY A 82 -3.40 5.30 16.00
CA GLY A 82 -4.28 6.35 16.54
C GLY A 82 -3.50 7.58 17.01
N GLY A 83 -4.13 8.40 17.87
CA GLY A 83 -3.55 9.66 18.32
C GLY A 83 -4.64 10.67 18.64
N PRO A 84 -4.85 11.73 17.84
CA PRO A 84 -4.49 11.93 16.42
C PRO A 84 -3.03 12.34 16.18
N GLY A 85 -2.54 12.13 14.96
CA GLY A 85 -1.26 12.69 14.50
C GLY A 85 -0.03 11.76 14.59
N CYS A 86 -0.19 10.52 15.08
CA CYS A 86 0.93 9.58 15.14
C CYS A 86 1.12 8.82 13.83
N SER A 87 2.37 8.53 13.48
CA SER A 87 2.71 7.82 12.23
C SER A 87 2.45 6.31 12.34
N SER A 88 1.66 5.80 11.39
CA SER A 88 1.46 4.35 11.20
C SER A 88 2.71 3.63 10.73
N VAL A 89 3.60 4.33 10.02
CA VAL A 89 4.87 3.77 9.54
C VAL A 89 5.87 3.71 10.69
N GLY A 90 6.08 4.82 11.40
CA GLY A 90 7.02 4.90 12.50
C GLY A 90 6.66 3.98 13.66
N ILE A 91 5.40 3.94 14.07
CA ILE A 91 4.95 3.11 15.20
C ILE A 91 4.55 1.72 14.70
N GLY A 92 3.56 1.59 13.83
CA GLY A 92 3.05 0.29 13.38
C GLY A 92 4.09 -0.54 12.62
N ALA A 93 4.62 0.00 11.53
CA ALA A 93 5.52 -0.76 10.65
C ALA A 93 6.90 -1.02 11.30
N PHE A 94 7.52 -0.01 11.91
CA PHE A 94 8.89 -0.13 12.42
C PHE A 94 8.99 -0.29 13.96
N GLY A 95 7.93 0.05 14.70
CA GLY A 95 7.92 -0.07 16.17
C GLY A 95 7.16 -1.29 16.70
N GLU A 96 6.14 -1.76 15.99
CA GLU A 96 5.22 -2.79 16.48
C GLU A 96 5.40 -4.11 15.70
N HIS A 97 4.69 -4.24 14.57
CA HIS A 97 4.46 -5.54 13.93
C HIS A 97 4.76 -5.59 12.43
N GLY A 98 5.40 -4.56 11.86
CA GLY A 98 5.93 -4.68 10.50
C GLY A 98 7.16 -5.58 10.42
N PRO A 99 7.69 -5.78 9.20
CA PRO A 99 8.66 -6.84 8.91
C PRO A 99 10.06 -6.57 9.48
N PHE A 100 10.34 -5.32 9.82
CA PHE A 100 11.66 -4.89 10.29
C PHE A 100 11.55 -4.03 11.55
N LYS A 101 12.56 -4.13 12.41
CA LYS A 101 12.74 -3.27 13.59
C LYS A 101 14.07 -2.51 13.49
N PRO A 102 14.07 -1.19 13.66
CA PRO A 102 15.31 -0.43 13.76
C PRO A 102 16.14 -0.85 14.97
N SER A 103 17.44 -1.03 14.78
CA SER A 103 18.41 -1.27 15.84
C SER A 103 19.67 -0.46 15.56
N GLY A 104 19.78 0.73 16.16
CA GLY A 104 20.83 1.67 15.80
C GLY A 104 20.68 2.12 14.34
N ASP A 105 21.70 1.86 13.52
CA ASP A 105 21.70 2.21 12.10
C ASP A 105 21.28 1.05 11.18
N ILE A 106 21.02 -0.14 11.70
CA ILE A 106 20.59 -1.32 10.93
C ILE A 106 19.10 -1.63 11.14
N LEU A 107 18.55 -2.46 10.25
CA LEU A 107 17.24 -3.09 10.45
C LEU A 107 17.42 -4.56 10.81
N LEU A 108 16.62 -5.04 11.75
CA LEU A 108 16.52 -6.45 12.12
C LEU A 108 15.19 -7.03 11.64
N LYS A 109 15.17 -8.28 11.16
CA LYS A 109 13.92 -8.96 10.80
C LYS A 109 13.05 -9.13 12.04
N ASN A 110 11.75 -8.91 11.90
CA ASN A 110 10.76 -9.19 12.94
C ASN A 110 10.12 -10.56 12.70
N ASP A 111 10.52 -11.56 13.48
CA ASP A 111 9.99 -12.93 13.34
C ASP A 111 8.49 -13.03 13.65
N PHE A 112 7.90 -12.04 14.33
CA PHE A 112 6.47 -11.97 14.65
C PHE A 112 5.73 -10.93 13.80
N SER A 113 6.25 -10.60 12.62
CA SER A 113 5.57 -9.64 11.75
C SER A 113 4.22 -10.15 11.28
N TRP A 114 3.25 -9.24 11.21
CA TRP A 114 1.93 -9.52 10.66
C TRP A 114 1.96 -9.78 9.16
N ASN A 115 3.00 -9.34 8.44
CA ASN A 115 3.14 -9.67 7.02
C ASN A 115 3.45 -11.17 6.77
N ARG A 116 3.55 -11.99 7.81
CA ARG A 116 3.56 -13.45 7.66
C ARG A 116 2.18 -14.00 7.28
N GLU A 117 1.11 -13.28 7.63
CA GLU A 117 -0.28 -13.72 7.45
C GLU A 117 -1.15 -12.78 6.61
N ALA A 118 -0.66 -11.60 6.26
CA ALA A 118 -1.40 -10.62 5.48
C ALA A 118 -0.49 -9.75 4.61
N ASN A 119 -1.07 -9.14 3.58
CA ASN A 119 -0.46 -8.02 2.89
C ASN A 119 -0.75 -6.76 3.74
N MET A 120 0.30 -6.10 4.24
CA MET A 120 0.16 -5.03 5.23
C MET A 120 0.35 -3.66 4.58
N LEU A 121 -0.68 -2.81 4.67
CA LEU A 121 -0.69 -1.44 4.17
C LEU A 121 -0.71 -0.46 5.35
N TYR A 122 0.40 0.24 5.57
CA TYR A 122 0.53 1.25 6.61
C TYR A 122 0.31 2.64 6.01
N LEU A 123 -0.71 3.36 6.49
CA LEU A 123 -1.08 4.67 5.97
C LEU A 123 -0.78 5.78 6.97
N GLU A 124 -0.02 6.79 6.56
CA GLU A 124 0.17 7.99 7.36
C GLU A 124 -0.97 8.98 7.12
N SER A 125 -1.83 9.14 8.12
CA SER A 125 -3.04 9.97 8.03
C SER A 125 -3.33 10.65 9.37
N PRO A 126 -3.83 11.89 9.37
CA PRO A 126 -4.13 12.76 8.20
C PRO A 126 -2.87 13.36 7.54
N ALA A 127 -3.04 14.17 6.49
CA ALA A 127 -1.95 14.95 5.92
C ALA A 127 -1.30 15.84 6.99
N GLY A 128 0.04 15.85 7.03
CA GLY A 128 0.85 16.43 8.12
C GLY A 128 1.46 15.37 9.06
N VAL A 129 0.98 14.13 9.01
CA VAL A 129 1.56 13.01 9.77
C VAL A 129 2.70 12.38 9.00
N GLY A 130 3.88 12.28 9.63
CA GLY A 130 5.04 11.64 9.05
C GLY A 130 5.48 12.31 7.75
N PHE A 131 5.46 11.57 6.65
CA PHE A 131 5.77 12.05 5.31
C PHE A 131 4.53 12.58 4.56
N SER A 132 3.31 12.31 5.03
CA SER A 132 2.09 12.87 4.42
C SER A 132 2.04 14.38 4.56
N TYR A 133 1.55 15.09 3.54
CA TYR A 133 1.58 16.55 3.52
C TYR A 133 0.42 17.18 2.76
N SER A 134 0.19 18.46 3.05
CA SER A 134 -0.63 19.40 2.29
C SER A 134 0.26 20.57 1.85
N ALA A 135 0.25 20.92 0.56
CA ALA A 135 0.95 22.12 0.11
C ALA A 135 0.22 23.40 0.53
N ASN A 136 -1.10 23.36 0.69
CA ASN A 136 -1.83 24.45 1.33
C ASN A 136 -1.64 24.38 2.85
N LYS A 137 -0.93 25.35 3.42
CA LYS A 137 -0.65 25.42 4.87
C LYS A 137 -1.89 25.73 5.71
N SER A 138 -2.88 26.45 5.19
CA SER A 138 -4.08 26.76 5.97
C SER A 138 -4.92 25.51 6.27
N PHE A 139 -4.73 24.43 5.51
CA PHE A 139 -5.35 23.14 5.77
C PHE A 139 -5.14 22.66 7.22
N TYR A 140 -3.94 22.86 7.75
CA TYR A 140 -3.56 22.33 9.06
C TYR A 140 -4.37 22.93 10.21
N ASP A 141 -4.98 24.10 10.02
CA ASP A 141 -5.82 24.77 11.02
C ASP A 141 -7.24 24.19 11.11
N PHE A 142 -7.66 23.39 10.11
CA PHE A 142 -9.03 22.89 9.98
C PHE A 142 -9.15 21.36 9.96
N VAL A 143 -8.06 20.64 10.23
CA VAL A 143 -8.05 19.17 10.20
C VAL A 143 -9.04 18.62 11.25
N ASN A 144 -9.95 17.76 10.79
CA ASN A 144 -10.96 17.13 11.64
C ASN A 144 -11.28 15.70 11.17
N ASP A 145 -12.15 15.01 11.90
CA ASP A 145 -12.50 13.62 11.64
C ASP A 145 -13.17 13.43 10.27
N GLU A 146 -14.04 14.35 9.86
CA GLU A 146 -14.77 14.27 8.58
C GLU A 146 -13.80 14.38 7.40
N ILE A 147 -12.87 15.33 7.45
CA ILE A 147 -11.83 15.52 6.43
C ILE A 147 -10.91 14.29 6.40
N THR A 148 -10.48 13.81 7.56
CA THR A 148 -9.59 12.65 7.66
C THR A 148 -10.25 11.40 7.08
N ALA A 149 -11.52 11.14 7.41
CA ALA A 149 -12.27 10.01 6.88
C ALA A 149 -12.46 10.11 5.35
N ARG A 150 -12.79 11.31 4.85
CA ARG A 150 -12.93 11.57 3.41
C ARG A 150 -11.61 11.32 2.67
N ASP A 151 -10.52 11.87 3.17
CA ASP A 151 -9.19 11.74 2.56
C ASP A 151 -8.72 10.26 2.60
N ASN A 152 -8.99 9.52 3.68
CA ASN A 152 -8.69 8.09 3.76
C ASN A 152 -9.48 7.25 2.77
N LEU A 153 -10.77 7.57 2.56
CA LEU A 153 -11.58 6.90 1.54
C LEU A 153 -11.05 7.19 0.13
N MET A 154 -10.72 8.45 -0.16
CA MET A 154 -10.11 8.85 -1.44
C MET A 154 -8.76 8.16 -1.67
N PHE A 155 -7.95 8.05 -0.61
CA PHE A 155 -6.71 7.28 -0.65
C PHE A 155 -6.97 5.84 -1.06
N LEU A 156 -7.91 5.15 -0.40
CA LEU A 156 -8.17 3.73 -0.69
C LEU A 156 -8.63 3.51 -2.13
N GLN A 157 -9.56 4.33 -2.63
CA GLN A 157 -10.04 4.25 -4.00
C GLN A 157 -8.88 4.36 -5.01
N ARG A 158 -8.06 5.41 -4.86
CA ARG A 158 -6.91 5.67 -5.74
C ARG A 158 -5.80 4.65 -5.56
N TRP A 159 -5.59 4.14 -4.35
CA TRP A 159 -4.61 3.10 -4.07
C TRP A 159 -5.03 1.78 -4.74
N PHE A 160 -6.31 1.40 -4.71
CA PHE A 160 -6.79 0.23 -5.44
C PHE A 160 -6.68 0.39 -6.95
N ASP A 161 -6.84 1.59 -7.50
CA ASP A 161 -6.58 1.83 -8.93
C ASP A 161 -5.09 1.65 -9.27
N LYS A 162 -4.22 2.02 -8.34
CA LYS A 162 -2.76 1.83 -8.43
C LYS A 162 -2.36 0.35 -8.21
N PHE A 163 -3.08 -0.40 -7.38
CA PHE A 163 -2.85 -1.80 -7.01
C PHE A 163 -4.07 -2.68 -7.34
N PRO A 164 -4.41 -2.85 -8.64
CA PRO A 164 -5.68 -3.46 -9.05
C PRO A 164 -5.83 -4.93 -8.64
N ASP A 165 -4.73 -5.65 -8.47
CA ASP A 165 -4.72 -7.07 -8.03
C ASP A 165 -5.29 -7.26 -6.62
N TYR A 166 -5.40 -6.18 -5.84
CA TYR A 166 -5.93 -6.20 -4.49
C TYR A 166 -7.44 -5.89 -4.40
N LYS A 167 -8.10 -5.48 -5.49
CA LYS A 167 -9.53 -5.08 -5.50
C LYS A 167 -10.49 -6.21 -5.07
N ASN A 168 -10.12 -7.47 -5.31
CA ASN A 168 -10.94 -8.64 -5.01
C ASN A 168 -10.42 -9.45 -3.81
N ARG A 169 -9.58 -8.85 -2.96
CA ARG A 169 -9.05 -9.49 -1.77
C ARG A 169 -9.96 -9.26 -0.57
N ASP A 170 -9.94 -10.19 0.37
CA ASP A 170 -10.46 -9.92 1.71
C ASP A 170 -9.73 -8.71 2.27
N PHE A 171 -10.50 -7.71 2.69
CA PHE A 171 -10.00 -6.42 3.15
C PHE A 171 -10.39 -6.18 4.60
N PHE A 172 -9.40 -5.93 5.45
CA PHE A 172 -9.59 -5.59 6.85
C PHE A 172 -9.04 -4.20 7.14
N TYR A 173 -9.87 -3.40 7.82
CA TYR A 173 -9.45 -2.12 8.38
C TYR A 173 -9.13 -2.34 9.86
N HIS A 174 -7.91 -2.00 10.28
CA HIS A 174 -7.50 -2.05 11.68
C HIS A 174 -6.94 -0.71 12.14
N ARG A 175 -7.37 -0.29 13.33
CA ARG A 175 -6.85 0.89 14.02
C ARG A 175 -6.36 0.46 15.40
N ARG A 176 -5.16 0.92 15.77
CA ARG A 176 -4.71 0.83 17.15
C ARG A 176 -5.53 1.78 18.03
N GLU A 177 -6.31 1.23 18.93
CA GLU A 177 -6.93 1.97 20.03
C GLU A 177 -6.06 1.82 21.29
N LEU A 178 -5.52 2.94 21.77
CA LEU A 178 -4.95 3.00 23.11
C LEU A 178 -6.10 3.17 24.09
N TRP A 179 -6.61 2.07 24.65
CA TRP A 179 -7.51 2.13 25.80
C TRP A 179 -6.78 2.84 26.95
N ARG A 180 -7.36 3.94 27.44
CA ARG A 180 -7.21 4.38 28.83
C ARG A 180 -8.41 3.87 29.62
#